data_AF-A0A7K4DF59-F1
#
_entry.id   AF-A0A7K4DF59-F1
#
_cell.length_a   1.000
_cell.length_b   1.000
_cell.length_c   1.000
_cell.angle_alpha   90.00
_cell.angle_beta   90.00
_cell.angle_gamma   90.00
#
_symmetry.space_group_name_H-M   'P 1'
#
loop_
_entity.id
_entity.type
_entity.pdbx_description
1 polymer ?
#
loop_
_entity_poly.entity_id
_entity_poly.type
_entity_poly.pdbx_seq_one_letter_code
_entity_poly.pdbx_strand_id
1 'polypeptide(L)'
;ISKEQLSLHHDKHHQGYVTGANADLEKLEKARQEGVDLDMKALLKELSFNIGGHVLHTLFWPSMAPAGKGGGGTPGGALADLIDREWGSFDRFKSEFSKAASSVEGSGWAALAYCTMTDRPMIMQIEKHSNNVFPSFPILMVLDVWEHAYYVDYRNNRGQFVDAFWNIVNWDAVNRRLETI
;
A
#
# COMPACT_ATOMS: atom_id res chain seq x y z
N ILE A 1 8.81 -13.69 -3.16
CA ILE A 1 9.44 -12.46 -3.67
C ILE A 1 10.95 -12.59 -3.50
N SER A 2 11.69 -12.58 -4.60
CA SER A 2 13.14 -12.74 -4.63
C SER A 2 13.86 -11.50 -4.13
N LYS A 3 15.15 -11.67 -3.81
CA LYS A 3 16.03 -10.55 -3.46
C LYS A 3 16.13 -9.54 -4.60
N GLU A 4 16.26 -10.02 -5.85
CA GLU A 4 16.36 -9.15 -7.02
C GLU A 4 15.13 -8.25 -7.16
N GLN A 5 13.94 -8.86 -7.07
CA GLN A 5 12.66 -8.15 -7.12
C GLN A 5 12.55 -7.10 -6.01
N LEU A 6 12.90 -7.46 -4.77
CA LEU A 6 12.86 -6.53 -3.62
C LEU A 6 13.89 -5.41 -3.75
N SER A 7 15.13 -5.70 -4.17
CA SER A 7 16.19 -4.71 -4.33
C SER A 7 15.83 -3.66 -5.37
N LEU A 8 15.29 -4.07 -6.53
CA LEU A 8 14.84 -3.11 -7.55
C LEU A 8 13.66 -2.27 -7.06
N HIS A 9 12.68 -2.90 -6.43
CA HIS A 9 11.48 -2.25 -5.93
C HIS A 9 11.79 -1.21 -4.84
N HIS A 10 12.67 -1.54 -3.89
CA HIS A 10 13.10 -0.62 -2.84
C HIS A 10 14.10 0.43 -3.35
N ASP A 11 15.24 0.01 -3.91
CA ASP A 11 16.36 0.92 -4.16
C ASP A 11 16.15 1.82 -5.39
N LYS A 12 15.20 1.46 -6.28
CA LYS A 12 14.89 2.24 -7.49
C LYS A 12 13.50 2.85 -7.44
N HIS A 13 12.45 2.04 -7.35
CA HIS A 13 11.08 2.57 -7.44
C HIS A 13 10.73 3.42 -6.22
N HIS A 14 10.91 2.89 -5.00
CA HIS A 14 10.62 3.67 -3.78
C HIS A 14 11.49 4.93 -3.70
N GLN A 15 12.79 4.82 -3.99
CA GLN A 15 13.69 5.98 -4.06
C GLN A 15 13.22 7.04 -5.06
N GLY A 16 12.69 6.63 -6.22
CA GLY A 16 12.14 7.55 -7.22
C GLY A 16 11.01 8.42 -6.67
N TYR A 17 10.07 7.82 -5.93
CA TYR A 17 8.97 8.56 -5.30
C TYR A 17 9.45 9.53 -4.23
N VAL A 18 10.44 9.14 -3.41
CA VAL A 18 11.05 10.03 -2.40
C VAL A 18 11.72 11.22 -3.07
N THR A 19 12.55 10.99 -4.08
CA THR A 19 13.22 12.05 -4.82
C THR A 19 12.22 12.99 -5.50
N GLY A 20 11.17 12.44 -6.12
CA GLY A 20 10.12 13.22 -6.76
C GLY A 20 9.34 14.09 -5.78
N ALA A 21 8.93 13.52 -4.64
CA ALA A 21 8.18 14.25 -3.62
C ALA A 21 8.99 15.41 -3.04
N ASN A 22 10.28 15.20 -2.76
CA ASN A 22 11.17 16.26 -2.29
C ASN A 22 11.31 17.37 -3.33
N ALA A 23 11.53 17.02 -4.61
CA ALA A 23 11.63 18.02 -5.67
C ALA A 23 10.33 18.84 -5.82
N ASP A 24 9.16 18.23 -5.69
CA ASP A 24 7.89 18.94 -5.76
C ASP A 24 7.67 19.88 -4.58
N LEU A 25 8.09 19.48 -3.37
CA LEU A 25 8.04 20.32 -2.17
C LEU A 25 9.03 21.49 -2.25
N GLU A 26 10.25 21.26 -2.77
CA GLU A 26 11.24 22.31 -3.01
C GLU A 26 10.76 23.35 -4.04
N LYS A 27 10.13 22.89 -5.14
CA LYS A 27 9.49 23.80 -6.12
C LYS A 27 8.43 24.67 -5.46
N LEU A 28 7.56 24.09 -4.62
CA LEU A 28 6.54 24.83 -3.88
C LEU A 28 7.15 25.87 -2.93
N GLU A 29 8.16 25.48 -2.18
CA GLU A 29 8.84 26.37 -1.22
C GLU A 29 9.49 27.56 -1.93
N LYS A 30 10.27 27.28 -2.99
CA LYS A 30 10.94 28.33 -3.78
C LYS A 30 9.94 29.31 -4.38
N ALA A 31 8.86 28.82 -4.98
CA ALA A 31 7.85 29.69 -5.58
C ALA A 31 7.17 30.61 -4.56
N ARG A 32 6.93 30.11 -3.34
CA ARG A 32 6.39 30.92 -2.23
C ARG A 32 7.38 31.99 -1.76
N GLN A 33 8.66 31.64 -1.67
CA GLN A 33 9.71 32.59 -1.28
C GLN A 33 9.90 33.70 -2.32
N GLU A 34 9.80 33.36 -3.60
CA GLU A 34 9.98 34.30 -4.73
C GLU A 34 8.69 35.05 -5.11
N GLY A 35 7.52 34.62 -4.60
CA GLY A 35 6.23 35.21 -4.93
C GLY A 35 5.79 34.97 -6.38
N VAL A 36 6.18 33.83 -6.96
CA VAL A 36 5.89 33.47 -8.35
C VAL A 36 4.80 32.40 -8.44
N ASP A 37 3.95 32.51 -9.46
CA ASP A 37 2.90 31.53 -9.72
C ASP A 37 3.44 30.25 -10.36
N LEU A 38 2.89 29.11 -9.97
CA LEU A 38 3.10 27.80 -10.59
C LEU A 38 1.80 27.30 -11.20
N ASP A 39 1.88 26.38 -12.18
CA ASP A 39 0.71 25.56 -12.52
C ASP A 39 0.41 24.58 -11.38
N MET A 40 -0.39 25.06 -10.43
CA MET A 40 -0.78 24.30 -9.24
C MET A 40 -1.53 23.02 -9.58
N LYS A 41 -2.27 22.98 -10.70
CA LYS A 41 -3.01 21.78 -11.10
C LYS A 41 -2.04 20.67 -11.50
N ALA A 42 -0.99 20.99 -12.25
CA ALA A 42 0.03 20.02 -12.63
C ALA A 42 0.84 19.56 -11.41
N LEU A 43 1.35 20.51 -10.63
CA LEU A 43 2.22 20.25 -9.49
C LEU A 43 1.54 19.43 -8.39
N LEU A 44 0.29 19.74 -8.05
CA LEU A 44 -0.42 18.99 -7.00
C LEU A 44 -0.78 17.57 -7.43
N LYS A 45 -0.97 17.32 -8.74
CA LYS A 45 -1.12 15.96 -9.27
C LYS A 45 0.19 15.18 -9.14
N GLU A 46 1.31 15.77 -9.55
CA GLU A 46 2.65 15.17 -9.43
C GLU A 46 2.99 14.87 -7.97
N LEU A 47 2.79 15.84 -7.08
CA LEU A 47 3.03 15.69 -5.66
C LEU A 47 2.16 14.58 -5.05
N SER A 48 0.87 14.49 -5.41
CA SER A 48 -0.01 13.42 -4.93
C SER A 48 0.46 12.03 -5.36
N PHE A 49 1.01 11.91 -6.56
CA PHE A 49 1.54 10.67 -7.10
C PHE A 49 2.83 10.26 -6.37
N ASN A 50 3.77 11.19 -6.19
CA ASN A 50 5.05 10.93 -5.53
C ASN A 50 4.88 10.68 -4.02
N ILE A 51 4.14 11.53 -3.31
CA ILE A 51 3.85 11.32 -1.88
C ILE A 51 3.05 10.04 -1.68
N GLY A 52 2.02 9.78 -2.50
CA GLY A 52 1.26 8.53 -2.42
C GLY A 52 2.17 7.32 -2.61
N GLY A 53 3.07 7.36 -3.60
CA GLY A 53 4.05 6.31 -3.85
C GLY A 53 4.95 6.08 -2.63
N HIS A 54 5.51 7.14 -2.05
CA HIS A 54 6.34 7.05 -0.86
C HIS A 54 5.57 6.48 0.36
N VAL A 55 4.38 6.99 0.65
CA VAL A 55 3.56 6.55 1.79
C VAL A 55 3.19 5.08 1.66
N LEU A 56 2.66 4.66 0.50
CA LEU A 56 2.23 3.28 0.30
C LEU A 56 3.41 2.30 0.37
N HIS A 57 4.58 2.62 -0.19
CA HIS A 57 5.76 1.76 -0.04
C HIS A 57 6.29 1.73 1.39
N THR A 58 6.27 2.86 2.10
CA THR A 58 6.65 2.93 3.52
C THR A 58 5.73 2.07 4.39
N LEU A 59 4.46 1.91 4.02
CA LEU A 59 3.54 0.97 4.66
C LEU A 59 3.76 -0.47 4.19
N PHE A 60 4.11 -0.68 2.92
CA PHE A 60 4.29 -2.00 2.32
C PHE A 60 5.43 -2.80 2.98
N TRP A 61 6.61 -2.20 3.15
CA TRP A 61 7.78 -2.95 3.67
C TRP A 61 7.55 -3.56 5.06
N PRO A 62 7.05 -2.80 6.06
CA PRO A 62 6.79 -3.37 7.38
C PRO A 62 5.56 -4.28 7.43
N SER A 63 4.70 -4.26 6.39
CA SER A 63 3.58 -5.20 6.26
C SER A 63 4.04 -6.61 5.87
N MET A 64 5.34 -6.79 5.61
CA MET A 64 5.94 -8.07 5.30
C MET A 64 6.99 -8.49 6.34
N ALA A 65 7.19 -9.78 6.49
CA ALA A 65 8.24 -10.40 7.27
C ALA A 65 8.63 -11.75 6.64
N PRO A 66 9.81 -12.32 6.96
CA PRO A 66 10.19 -13.60 6.40
C PRO A 66 9.19 -14.70 6.80
N ALA A 67 8.82 -15.55 5.83
CA ALA A 67 7.86 -16.63 6.05
C ALA A 67 8.30 -17.52 7.23
N GLY A 68 7.36 -17.78 8.16
CA GLY A 68 7.63 -18.55 9.38
C GLY A 68 8.49 -17.83 10.44
N LYS A 69 8.89 -16.58 10.19
CA LYS A 69 9.60 -15.70 11.15
C LYS A 69 8.89 -14.34 11.23
N GLY A 70 7.63 -14.39 11.65
CA GLY A 70 6.73 -13.23 11.71
C GLY A 70 5.95 -12.96 10.42
N GLY A 71 6.30 -13.63 9.32
CA GLY A 71 5.55 -13.58 8.06
C GLY A 71 4.61 -14.77 7.88
N GLY A 72 3.40 -14.50 7.39
CA GLY A 72 2.39 -15.48 7.02
C GLY A 72 1.44 -15.85 8.17
N GLY A 73 0.70 -16.95 7.99
CA GLY A 73 -0.33 -17.36 8.94
C GLY A 73 -1.57 -16.46 8.92
N THR A 74 -2.25 -16.36 10.07
CA THR A 74 -3.48 -15.59 10.27
C THR A 74 -3.26 -14.50 11.33
N PRO A 75 -4.01 -13.39 11.27
CA PRO A 75 -3.94 -12.39 12.34
C PRO A 75 -4.48 -12.97 13.65
N GLY A 76 -3.99 -12.44 14.76
CA GLY A 76 -4.55 -12.62 16.10
C GLY A 76 -4.98 -11.28 16.71
N GLY A 77 -5.50 -11.31 17.93
CA GLY A 77 -5.84 -10.12 18.70
C GLY A 77 -6.96 -9.28 18.05
N ALA A 78 -6.93 -7.96 18.30
CA ALA A 78 -7.98 -7.04 17.87
C ALA A 78 -8.22 -7.05 16.36
N LEU A 79 -7.19 -7.27 15.54
CA LEU A 79 -7.35 -7.39 14.09
C LEU A 79 -8.12 -8.65 13.68
N ALA A 80 -7.91 -9.78 14.37
CA ALA A 80 -8.66 -11.01 14.10
C ALA A 80 -10.14 -10.81 14.42
N ASP A 81 -10.45 -10.25 15.60
CA ASP A 81 -11.82 -9.94 16.01
C ASP A 81 -12.50 -8.95 15.04
N LEU A 82 -11.76 -7.93 14.60
CA LEU A 82 -12.21 -6.94 13.64
C LEU A 82 -12.55 -7.58 12.28
N ILE A 83 -11.69 -8.50 11.82
CA ILE A 83 -11.90 -9.22 10.56
C ILE A 83 -13.09 -10.17 10.65
N ASP A 84 -13.20 -10.94 11.73
CA ASP A 84 -14.30 -11.87 11.93
C ASP A 84 -15.64 -11.13 12.09
N ARG A 85 -15.65 -9.96 12.73
CA ARG A 85 -16.85 -9.10 12.82
C ARG A 85 -17.33 -8.62 11.46
N GLU A 86 -16.42 -8.19 10.58
CA GLU A 86 -16.79 -7.60 9.29
C GLU A 86 -17.04 -8.65 8.20
N TRP A 87 -16.15 -9.64 8.08
CA TRP A 87 -16.18 -10.62 7.00
C TRP A 87 -16.71 -11.99 7.42
N GLY A 88 -16.94 -12.22 8.72
CA GLY A 88 -17.37 -13.51 9.27
C GLY A 88 -16.24 -14.55 9.36
N SER A 89 -15.17 -14.39 8.59
CA SER A 89 -13.95 -15.20 8.71
C SER A 89 -12.75 -14.55 8.02
N PHE A 90 -11.56 -14.90 8.49
CA PHE A 90 -10.31 -14.57 7.79
C PHE A 90 -10.27 -15.06 6.35
N ASP A 91 -10.77 -16.27 6.05
CA ASP A 91 -10.79 -16.80 4.68
C ASP A 91 -11.64 -15.95 3.74
N ARG A 92 -12.76 -15.42 4.23
CA ARG A 92 -13.60 -14.51 3.45
C ARG A 92 -12.88 -13.19 3.18
N PHE A 93 -12.26 -12.60 4.20
CA PHE A 93 -11.43 -11.40 4.05
C PHE A 93 -10.29 -11.63 3.04
N LYS A 94 -9.53 -12.71 3.19
CA LYS A 94 -8.44 -13.11 2.30
C LYS A 94 -8.93 -13.23 0.85
N SER A 95 -10.10 -13.84 0.63
CA SER A 95 -10.70 -13.98 -0.70
C SER A 95 -11.05 -12.63 -1.32
N GLU A 96 -11.72 -11.75 -0.58
CA GLU A 96 -12.10 -10.42 -1.06
C GLU A 96 -10.89 -9.53 -1.32
N PHE A 97 -9.91 -9.51 -0.41
CA PHE A 97 -8.67 -8.74 -0.55
C PHE A 97 -7.87 -9.23 -1.77
N SER A 98 -7.75 -10.54 -1.96
CA SER A 98 -7.04 -11.12 -3.11
C SER A 98 -7.71 -10.78 -4.44
N LYS A 99 -9.05 -10.75 -4.46
CA LYS A 99 -9.82 -10.32 -5.64
C LYS A 99 -9.62 -8.85 -5.92
N ALA A 100 -9.66 -7.99 -4.90
CA ALA A 100 -9.38 -6.56 -5.04
C ALA A 100 -7.96 -6.34 -5.60
N ALA A 101 -6.95 -7.05 -5.09
CA ALA A 101 -5.59 -6.96 -5.60
C ALA A 101 -5.46 -7.45 -7.06
N SER A 102 -6.05 -8.60 -7.36
CA SER A 102 -5.91 -9.21 -8.70
C SER A 102 -6.64 -8.42 -9.78
N SER A 103 -7.75 -7.76 -9.43
CA SER A 103 -8.62 -7.05 -10.38
C SER A 103 -8.29 -5.58 -10.58
N VAL A 104 -7.18 -5.07 -10.04
CA VAL A 104 -6.73 -3.70 -10.34
C VAL A 104 -6.52 -3.53 -11.85
N GLU A 105 -7.20 -2.57 -12.45
CA GLU A 105 -7.04 -2.23 -13.86
C GLU A 105 -5.76 -1.41 -14.07
N GLY A 106 -4.69 -2.08 -14.51
CA GLY A 106 -3.36 -1.48 -14.66
C GLY A 106 -2.56 -1.49 -13.36
N SER A 107 -2.02 -0.33 -13.00
CA SER A 107 -1.12 -0.11 -11.88
C SER A 107 -1.87 0.30 -10.60
N GLY A 108 -1.58 -0.34 -9.47
CA GLY A 108 -2.26 0.01 -8.23
C GLY A 108 -1.98 -0.91 -7.04
N TRP A 109 -2.90 -0.89 -6.07
CA TRP A 109 -2.76 -1.54 -4.78
C TRP A 109 -4.09 -2.11 -4.30
N ALA A 110 -4.02 -3.16 -3.49
CA ALA A 110 -5.08 -3.45 -2.53
C ALA A 110 -4.66 -2.94 -1.15
N ALA A 111 -5.58 -2.31 -0.43
CA ALA A 111 -5.33 -1.81 0.92
C ALA A 111 -6.45 -2.21 1.87
N LEU A 112 -6.08 -2.63 3.08
CA LEU A 112 -6.99 -2.69 4.22
C LEU A 112 -6.85 -1.37 4.97
N ALA A 113 -7.93 -0.63 5.08
CA ALA A 113 -8.02 0.62 5.82
C ALA A 113 -9.14 0.57 6.86
N TYR A 114 -9.27 1.63 7.65
CA TYR A 114 -10.28 1.71 8.69
C TYR A 114 -11.04 3.04 8.62
N CYS A 115 -12.37 2.94 8.63
CA CYS A 115 -13.27 4.08 8.69
C CYS A 115 -13.61 4.38 10.15
N THR A 116 -12.98 5.40 10.72
CA THR A 116 -13.23 5.82 12.12
C THR A 116 -14.64 6.36 12.33
N MET A 117 -15.30 6.87 11.29
CA MET A 117 -16.65 7.40 11.38
C MET A 117 -17.71 6.31 11.51
N THR A 118 -17.46 5.12 10.96
CA THR A 118 -18.41 4.00 11.00
C THR A 118 -17.94 2.85 11.89
N ASP A 119 -16.74 2.92 12.46
CA ASP A 119 -16.07 1.79 13.12
C ASP A 119 -16.06 0.54 12.23
N ARG A 120 -15.56 0.67 10.99
CA ARG A 120 -15.50 -0.47 10.06
C ARG A 120 -14.18 -0.56 9.31
N PRO A 121 -13.61 -1.76 9.17
CA PRO A 121 -12.50 -1.97 8.25
C PRO A 121 -13.02 -1.97 6.81
N MET A 122 -12.23 -1.49 5.87
CA MET A 122 -12.60 -1.32 4.46
C MET A 122 -11.47 -1.83 3.56
N ILE A 123 -11.82 -2.52 2.48
CA ILE A 123 -10.87 -2.84 1.40
C ILE A 123 -10.95 -1.73 0.35
N MET A 124 -9.82 -1.12 0.03
CA MET A 124 -9.68 -0.15 -1.06
C MET A 124 -8.90 -0.78 -2.22
N GLN A 125 -9.35 -0.53 -3.44
CA GLN A 125 -8.60 -0.79 -4.65
C GLN A 125 -8.04 0.53 -5.16
N ILE A 126 -6.78 0.80 -4.86
CA ILE A 126 -6.11 2.07 -5.15
C ILE A 126 -5.52 2.00 -6.55
N GLU A 127 -5.87 2.95 -7.40
CA GLU A 127 -5.23 3.10 -8.71
C GLU A 127 -4.02 4.04 -8.61
N LYS A 128 -2.97 3.70 -9.36
CA LYS A 128 -1.66 4.36 -9.29
C LYS A 128 -1.15 4.37 -7.85
N HIS A 129 -1.07 5.56 -7.22
CA HIS A 129 -0.75 5.71 -5.80
C HIS A 129 -1.69 6.67 -5.06
N SER A 130 -2.68 7.25 -5.75
CA SER A 130 -3.44 8.40 -5.25
C SER A 130 -4.91 8.41 -5.67
N ASN A 131 -5.32 7.55 -6.61
CA ASN A 131 -6.70 7.44 -7.06
C ASN A 131 -7.44 6.40 -6.21
N ASN A 132 -8.75 6.59 -6.02
CA ASN A 132 -9.63 5.70 -5.25
C ASN A 132 -9.17 5.50 -3.79
N VAL A 133 -8.51 6.50 -3.22
CA VAL A 133 -8.12 6.55 -1.79
C VAL A 133 -9.17 7.35 -1.02
N PHE A 134 -9.67 6.82 0.09
CA PHE A 134 -10.54 7.57 0.98
C PHE A 134 -9.69 8.51 1.87
N PRO A 135 -9.90 9.84 1.79
CA PRO A 135 -9.18 10.77 2.65
C PRO A 135 -9.37 10.44 4.13
N SER A 136 -8.32 10.62 4.91
CA SER A 136 -8.31 10.45 6.38
C SER A 136 -8.51 9.03 6.92
N PHE A 137 -8.69 8.01 6.07
CA PHE A 137 -8.79 6.63 6.54
C PHE A 137 -7.38 6.09 6.81
N PRO A 138 -7.06 5.68 8.05
CA PRO A 138 -5.78 5.04 8.32
C PRO A 138 -5.65 3.73 7.53
N ILE A 139 -4.52 3.53 6.89
CA ILE A 139 -4.22 2.31 6.13
C ILE A 139 -3.44 1.35 7.02
N LEU A 140 -4.00 0.15 7.22
CA LEU A 140 -3.47 -0.89 8.09
C LEU A 140 -2.52 -1.83 7.35
N MET A 141 -2.85 -2.22 6.13
CA MET A 141 -2.07 -3.15 5.31
C MET A 141 -2.21 -2.76 3.83
N VAL A 142 -1.15 -2.93 3.05
CA VAL A 142 -1.17 -2.72 1.60
C VAL A 142 -0.48 -3.88 0.88
N LEU A 143 -0.90 -4.12 -0.36
CA LEU A 143 -0.25 -5.00 -1.32
C LEU A 143 -0.05 -4.23 -2.62
N ASP A 144 1.22 -4.03 -3.01
CA ASP A 144 1.59 -3.46 -4.30
C ASP A 144 1.30 -4.47 -5.43
N VAL A 145 0.46 -4.08 -6.39
CA VAL A 145 0.19 -4.88 -7.61
C VAL A 145 0.52 -4.10 -8.89
N TRP A 146 1.37 -3.08 -8.79
CA TRP A 146 2.12 -2.59 -9.95
C TRP A 146 2.96 -3.72 -10.52
N GLU A 147 3.09 -3.78 -11.85
CA GLU A 147 3.86 -4.84 -12.50
C GLU A 147 5.30 -4.87 -11.98
N HIS A 148 5.90 -3.71 -11.68
CA HIS A 148 7.26 -3.66 -11.11
C HIS A 148 7.43 -4.44 -9.81
N ALA A 149 6.36 -4.75 -9.07
CA ALA A 149 6.42 -5.42 -7.78
C ALA A 149 6.58 -6.94 -7.92
N TYR A 150 6.22 -7.50 -9.08
CA TYR A 150 6.16 -8.95 -9.27
C TYR A 150 6.68 -9.45 -10.62
N TYR A 151 6.86 -8.60 -11.63
CA TYR A 151 7.14 -9.08 -12.97
C TYR A 151 8.47 -9.81 -13.09
N VAL A 152 9.48 -9.50 -12.25
CA VAL A 152 10.77 -10.20 -12.23
C VAL A 152 10.61 -11.66 -11.81
N ASP A 153 9.73 -11.93 -10.86
CA ASP A 153 9.52 -13.27 -10.29
C ASP A 153 8.39 -14.04 -10.99
N TYR A 154 7.30 -13.36 -11.33
CA TYR A 154 6.03 -13.98 -11.72
C TYR A 154 5.55 -13.61 -13.12
N ARG A 155 6.26 -12.71 -13.83
CA ARG A 155 5.87 -12.18 -15.14
C ARG A 155 4.41 -11.70 -15.10
N ASN A 156 3.58 -12.12 -16.05
CA ASN A 156 2.16 -11.74 -16.12
C ASN A 156 1.28 -12.44 -15.06
N ASN A 157 1.81 -13.37 -14.25
CA ASN A 157 1.03 -14.14 -13.28
C ASN A 157 0.87 -13.39 -11.95
N ARG A 158 0.08 -12.30 -11.96
CA ARG A 158 -0.26 -11.52 -10.77
C ARG A 158 -0.90 -12.37 -9.67
N GLY A 159 -1.77 -13.33 -10.04
CA GLY A 159 -2.46 -14.20 -9.08
C GLY A 159 -1.49 -14.99 -8.21
N GLN A 160 -0.46 -15.59 -8.81
CA GLN A 160 0.55 -16.34 -8.06
C GLN A 160 1.37 -15.44 -7.13
N PHE A 161 1.63 -14.19 -7.50
CA PHE A 161 2.25 -13.21 -6.63
C PHE A 161 1.37 -12.86 -5.42
N VAL A 162 0.07 -12.63 -5.65
CA VAL A 162 -0.91 -12.38 -4.58
C VAL A 162 -1.00 -13.57 -3.62
N ASP A 163 -1.02 -14.79 -4.14
CA ASP A 163 -1.00 -16.01 -3.33
C ASP A 163 0.29 -16.12 -2.50
N ALA A 164 1.43 -15.77 -3.09
CA ALA A 164 2.72 -15.78 -2.42
C ALA A 164 2.81 -14.72 -1.29
N PHE A 165 2.20 -13.55 -1.48
CA PHE A 165 2.17 -12.47 -0.48
C PHE A 165 1.58 -12.94 0.85
N TRP A 166 0.52 -13.75 0.83
CA TRP A 166 -0.11 -14.27 2.06
C TRP A 166 0.82 -15.09 2.95
N ASN A 167 1.93 -15.62 2.42
CA ASN A 167 2.92 -16.37 3.21
C ASN A 167 3.92 -15.48 3.93
N ILE A 168 3.92 -14.18 3.67
CA ILE A 168 4.90 -13.23 4.20
C ILE A 168 4.26 -12.01 4.87
N VAL A 169 2.93 -11.95 5.01
CA VAL A 169 2.25 -10.86 5.71
C VAL A 169 2.68 -10.81 7.17
N ASN A 170 3.08 -9.63 7.64
CA ASN A 170 3.43 -9.37 9.04
C ASN A 170 2.21 -8.87 9.81
N TRP A 171 1.44 -9.82 10.36
CA TRP A 171 0.21 -9.49 11.09
C TRP A 171 0.44 -8.65 12.34
N ASP A 172 1.60 -8.76 12.99
CA ASP A 172 1.93 -7.94 14.16
C ASP A 172 2.07 -6.46 13.80
N ALA A 173 2.64 -6.16 12.62
CA ALA A 173 2.74 -4.79 12.14
C ALA A 173 1.36 -4.19 11.80
N VAL A 174 0.47 -5.00 11.22
CA VAL A 174 -0.91 -4.58 10.90
C VAL A 174 -1.70 -4.34 12.20
N ASN A 175 -1.57 -5.22 13.19
CA ASN A 175 -2.15 -5.05 14.53
C ASN A 175 -1.68 -3.76 15.20
N ARG A 176 -0.37 -3.51 15.24
CA ARG A 176 0.18 -2.28 15.84
C ARG A 176 -0.37 -1.01 15.21
N ARG A 177 -0.64 -1.01 13.91
CA ARG A 177 -1.28 0.15 13.25
C ARG A 177 -2.71 0.33 13.70
N LEU A 178 -3.47 -0.76 13.86
CA LEU A 178 -4.83 -0.70 14.39
C LEU A 178 -4.86 -0.14 15.82
N GLU A 179 -3.90 -0.53 16.67
CA GLU A 179 -3.79 -0.03 18.05
C GLU A 179 -3.50 1.48 18.16
N THR A 180 -3.03 2.11 17.08
CA THR A 180 -2.73 3.55 17.04
C THR A 180 -3.87 4.41 16.49
N ILE A 181 -4.98 3.79 16.09
CA ILE A 181 -6.19 4.48 15.63
C ILE A 181 -7.06 4.83 16.83
#